data_AF-A0A5A9EA99-F1
#
_entry.id   AF-A0A5A9EA99-F1
#
_cell.length_a   1.000
_cell.length_b   1.000
_cell.length_c   1.000
_cell.angle_alpha   90.00
_cell.angle_beta   90.00
_cell.angle_gamma   90.00
#
_symmetry.space_group_name_H-M   'P 1'
#
loop_
_entity.id
_entity.type
_entity.pdbx_description
1 polymer ?
#
loop_
_entity_poly.entity_id
_entity_poly.type
_entity_poly.pdbx_seq_one_letter_code
_entity_poly.pdbx_strand_id
1 'polypeptide(L)'
;MKNDVSLWLGNFSNFDELEKYTEIKYDEDGDSIPSDFERDFKLGYYDRDLIEKDWIQDAEDDIKELLVDFSYDDQLIKQFMDVKLNSKYNTIILIFNYNYDTDGRAVNSINKNAYKLDFIGTAEYID
;
A
#
# COMPACT_ATOMS: atom_id res chain seq x y z
N MET A 1 -21.04 0.03 5.14
CA MET A 1 -20.86 -1.44 4.95
C MET A 1 -19.48 -1.79 5.49
N LYS A 2 -19.21 -3.03 5.97
CA LYS A 2 -17.85 -3.38 6.44
C LYS A 2 -17.02 -3.82 5.24
N ASN A 3 -15.86 -3.19 5.06
CA ASN A 3 -14.98 -3.40 3.92
C ASN A 3 -13.53 -3.60 4.39
N ASP A 4 -12.73 -4.30 3.60
CA ASP A 4 -11.31 -4.54 3.87
C ASP A 4 -10.42 -3.47 3.22
N VAL A 5 -9.32 -3.14 3.89
CA VAL A 5 -8.24 -2.31 3.35
C VAL A 5 -6.90 -2.96 3.63
N SER A 6 -6.05 -3.04 2.60
CA SER A 6 -4.71 -3.62 2.71
C SER A 6 -3.65 -2.54 2.76
N LEU A 7 -2.68 -2.66 3.67
CA LEU A 7 -1.62 -1.68 3.94
C LEU A 7 -0.25 -2.20 3.55
N TRP A 8 0.49 -1.36 2.81
CA TRP A 8 1.92 -1.51 2.55
C TRP A 8 2.69 -0.29 3.05
N LEU A 9 3.88 -0.53 3.60
CA LEU A 9 4.81 0.51 4.03
C LEU A 9 6.18 0.29 3.39
N GLY A 10 6.78 1.36 2.88
CA GLY A 10 7.98 1.27 2.06
C GLY A 10 8.96 2.41 2.20
N ASN A 11 10.00 2.33 1.38
CA ASN A 11 11.03 3.34 1.22
C ASN A 11 11.25 3.58 -0.27
N PHE A 12 10.88 4.76 -0.74
CA PHE A 12 11.16 5.28 -2.08
C PHE A 12 11.98 6.56 -1.97
N SER A 13 12.74 6.88 -3.02
CA SER A 13 13.62 8.05 -3.03
C SER A 13 12.86 9.38 -3.09
N ASN A 14 11.66 9.39 -3.68
CA ASN A 14 10.74 10.51 -3.77
C ASN A 14 9.36 10.02 -4.25
N PHE A 15 8.37 10.93 -4.21
CA PHE A 15 7.00 10.66 -4.66
C PHE A 15 6.91 10.29 -6.15
N ASP A 16 7.73 10.87 -7.04
CA ASP A 16 7.69 10.53 -8.47
C ASP A 16 8.06 9.06 -8.74
N GLU A 17 8.98 8.48 -7.98
CA GLU A 17 9.32 7.06 -8.10
C GLU A 17 8.19 6.15 -7.57
N LEU A 18 7.47 6.57 -6.53
CA LEU A 18 6.26 5.90 -6.06
C LEU A 18 5.14 5.95 -7.13
N GLU A 19 4.94 7.11 -7.75
CA GLU A 19 3.97 7.27 -8.84
C GLU A 19 4.30 6.34 -10.00
N LYS A 20 5.56 6.33 -10.48
CA LYS A 20 6.00 5.41 -11.55
C LYS A 20 5.81 3.95 -11.19
N TYR A 21 6.08 3.58 -9.93
CA TYR A 21 5.94 2.20 -9.45
C TYR A 21 4.50 1.70 -9.46
N THR A 22 3.55 2.61 -9.21
CA THR A 22 2.11 2.33 -9.13
C THR A 22 1.35 2.70 -10.41
N GLU A 23 2.03 3.26 -11.41
CA GLU A 23 1.45 3.74 -12.67
C GLU A 23 0.77 2.62 -13.46
N ILE A 24 -0.49 2.84 -13.83
CA ILE A 24 -1.25 1.96 -14.70
C ILE A 24 -1.06 2.41 -16.14
N LYS A 25 -0.60 1.49 -16.99
CA LYS A 25 -0.38 1.73 -18.41
C LYS A 25 -1.40 0.96 -19.23
N TYR A 26 -1.55 1.38 -20.47
CA TYR A 26 -2.41 0.73 -21.44
C TYR A 26 -1.59 0.48 -22.71
N ASP A 27 -1.80 -0.65 -23.34
CA ASP A 27 -1.24 -0.92 -24.66
C ASP A 27 -2.06 -0.24 -25.78
N GLU A 28 -1.69 -0.52 -27.03
CA GLU A 28 -2.32 0.08 -28.21
C GLU A 28 -3.78 -0.35 -28.40
N ASP A 29 -4.16 -1.51 -27.86
CA ASP A 29 -5.52 -2.05 -27.91
C ASP A 29 -6.39 -1.54 -26.75
N GLY A 30 -5.78 -0.79 -25.82
CA GLY A 30 -6.42 -0.25 -24.62
C GLY A 30 -6.48 -1.26 -23.47
N ASP A 31 -5.78 -2.39 -23.58
CA ASP A 31 -5.69 -3.37 -22.50
C ASP A 31 -4.72 -2.85 -21.43
N SER A 32 -5.12 -2.98 -20.16
CA SER A 32 -4.30 -2.48 -19.07
C SER A 32 -3.09 -3.37 -18.84
N ILE A 33 -1.92 -2.78 -18.80
CA ILE A 33 -0.67 -3.39 -18.41
C ILE A 33 -0.52 -3.24 -16.90
N PRO A 34 -0.27 -4.33 -16.14
CA PRO A 34 -0.08 -4.22 -14.70
C PRO A 34 1.03 -3.24 -14.33
N SER A 35 0.92 -2.53 -13.21
CA SER A 35 2.02 -1.73 -12.66
C SER A 35 3.15 -2.62 -12.11
N ASP A 36 4.29 -2.02 -11.76
CA ASP A 36 5.36 -2.75 -11.06
C ASP A 36 4.89 -3.22 -9.68
N PHE A 37 4.10 -2.40 -8.99
CA PHE A 37 3.45 -2.77 -7.73
C PHE A 37 2.55 -4.00 -7.88
N GLU A 38 1.65 -3.99 -8.87
CA GLU A 38 0.76 -5.12 -9.14
C GLU A 38 1.54 -6.40 -9.47
N ARG A 39 2.62 -6.30 -10.25
CA ARG A 39 3.48 -7.45 -10.57
C ARG A 39 4.22 -8.00 -9.36
N ASP A 40 4.84 -7.13 -8.59
CA ASP A 40 5.70 -7.51 -7.46
C ASP A 40 4.91 -8.25 -6.38
N PHE A 41 3.72 -7.71 -6.06
CA PHE A 41 2.83 -8.29 -5.06
C PHE A 41 1.84 -9.30 -5.66
N LYS A 42 1.89 -9.53 -6.97
CA LYS A 42 0.99 -10.45 -7.68
C LYS A 42 -0.48 -10.14 -7.39
N LEU A 43 -0.82 -8.85 -7.43
CA LEU A 43 -2.16 -8.37 -7.10
C LEU A 43 -3.18 -8.96 -8.09
N GLY A 44 -4.34 -9.34 -7.57
CA GLY A 44 -5.51 -9.68 -8.37
C GLY A 44 -6.21 -8.42 -8.88
N TYR A 45 -7.44 -8.59 -9.36
CA TYR A 45 -8.28 -7.43 -9.68
C TYR A 45 -8.68 -6.68 -8.40
N TYR A 46 -8.57 -5.35 -8.46
CA TYR A 46 -9.12 -4.41 -7.49
C TYR A 46 -9.55 -3.15 -8.23
N ASP A 47 -10.37 -2.32 -7.57
CA ASP A 47 -10.74 -1.02 -8.11
C ASP A 47 -9.56 -0.06 -7.96
N ARG A 48 -8.94 0.32 -9.09
CA ARG A 48 -7.75 1.17 -9.12
C ARG A 48 -8.04 2.62 -8.71
N ASP A 49 -9.30 3.02 -8.62
CA ASP A 49 -9.70 4.32 -8.06
C ASP A 49 -9.74 4.31 -6.52
N LEU A 50 -9.64 3.12 -5.89
CA LEU A 50 -9.66 2.92 -4.44
C LEU A 50 -8.27 2.73 -3.83
N ILE A 51 -7.23 3.23 -4.49
CA ILE A 51 -5.88 3.29 -3.96
C ILE A 51 -5.61 4.68 -3.38
N GLU A 52 -5.13 4.74 -2.14
CA GLU A 52 -4.53 5.94 -1.57
C GLU A 52 -3.05 5.66 -1.34
N LYS A 53 -2.21 6.67 -1.57
CA LYS A 53 -0.77 6.55 -1.38
C LYS A 53 -0.18 7.90 -1.04
N ASP A 54 0.86 7.88 -0.22
CA ASP A 54 1.59 9.09 0.14
C ASP A 54 3.09 8.79 0.29
N TRP A 55 3.88 9.85 0.19
CA TRP A 55 5.30 9.85 0.45
C TRP A 55 5.67 11.04 1.35
N ILE A 56 6.30 10.73 2.47
CA ILE A 56 6.76 11.74 3.44
C ILE A 56 8.26 11.93 3.32
N GLN A 57 8.75 13.16 3.52
CA GLN A 57 10.17 13.46 3.34
C GLN A 57 11.05 12.76 4.38
N ASP A 58 10.64 12.81 5.65
CA ASP A 58 11.34 12.20 6.76
C ASP A 58 10.66 10.88 7.12
N ALA A 59 11.42 9.78 7.09
CA ALA A 59 10.88 8.45 7.31
C ALA A 59 10.50 8.22 8.79
N GLU A 60 9.32 7.66 9.01
CA GLU A 60 8.75 7.43 10.34
C GLU A 60 8.58 5.94 10.67
N ASP A 61 8.63 5.62 11.95
CA ASP A 61 8.39 4.29 12.52
C ASP A 61 7.19 4.26 13.47
N ASP A 62 6.40 5.34 13.48
CA ASP A 62 5.10 5.42 14.16
C ASP A 62 3.97 5.23 13.15
N ILE A 63 3.20 4.15 13.30
CA ILE A 63 2.01 3.86 12.48
C ILE A 63 1.01 5.02 12.48
N LYS A 64 0.88 5.75 13.59
CA LYS A 64 -0.05 6.86 13.68
C LYS A 64 0.37 8.00 12.75
N GLU A 65 1.64 8.37 12.78
CA GLU A 65 2.19 9.44 11.92
C GLU A 65 2.17 9.02 10.44
N LEU A 66 2.32 7.73 10.14
CA LEU A 66 2.26 7.21 8.78
C LEU A 66 0.84 7.18 8.19
N LEU A 67 -0.20 7.05 9.02
CA LEU A 67 -1.58 6.85 8.57
C LEU A 67 -2.49 8.07 8.78
N VAL A 68 -2.02 9.11 9.47
CA VAL A 68 -2.84 10.33 9.66
C VAL A 68 -3.22 10.94 8.31
N ASP A 69 -4.43 11.50 8.22
CA ASP A 69 -4.99 12.14 7.02
C ASP A 69 -5.38 11.20 5.86
N PHE A 70 -5.12 9.89 5.97
CA PHE A 70 -5.72 8.89 5.06
C PHE A 70 -7.20 8.67 5.37
N SER A 71 -7.95 8.17 4.39
CA SER A 71 -9.34 7.80 4.61
C SER A 71 -9.49 6.77 5.72
N TYR A 72 -10.42 7.04 6.65
CA TYR A 72 -10.72 6.19 7.81
C TYR A 72 -9.54 5.98 8.79
N ASP A 73 -8.54 6.87 8.79
CA ASP A 73 -7.36 6.82 9.68
C ASP A 73 -7.70 6.48 11.15
N ASP A 74 -8.72 7.11 11.73
CA ASP A 74 -9.23 6.87 13.08
C ASP A 74 -9.59 5.40 13.35
N GLN A 75 -10.04 4.67 12.32
CA GLN A 75 -10.37 3.25 12.40
C GLN A 75 -9.15 2.37 12.12
N LEU A 76 -8.32 2.75 11.14
CA LEU A 76 -7.15 1.95 10.71
C LEU A 76 -6.03 1.99 11.75
N ILE A 77 -5.71 3.16 12.29
CA ILE A 77 -4.66 3.34 13.30
C ILE A 77 -4.93 2.45 14.53
N LYS A 78 -6.19 2.31 14.96
CA LYS A 78 -6.56 1.46 16.10
C LYS A 78 -6.26 -0.03 15.86
N GLN A 79 -6.35 -0.48 14.62
CA GLN A 79 -6.13 -1.89 14.25
C GLN A 79 -4.65 -2.19 14.04
N PHE A 80 -3.86 -1.20 13.63
CA PHE A 80 -2.42 -1.34 13.41
C PHE A 80 -1.56 -0.87 14.59
N MET A 81 -2.15 -0.37 15.68
CA MET A 81 -1.41 0.22 16.82
C MET A 81 -0.40 -0.71 17.48
N ASP A 82 -0.70 -2.02 17.52
CA ASP A 82 0.18 -3.03 18.10
C ASP A 82 1.17 -3.64 17.09
N VAL A 83 1.13 -3.20 15.82
CA VAL A 83 2.10 -3.64 14.81
C VAL A 83 3.46 -3.07 15.14
N LYS A 84 4.42 -3.98 15.36
CA LYS A 84 5.81 -3.59 15.58
C LYS A 84 6.52 -3.38 14.24
N LEU A 85 6.74 -2.10 13.90
CA LEU A 85 7.60 -1.73 12.78
C LEU A 85 9.07 -2.01 13.11
N ASN A 86 9.78 -2.63 12.17
CA ASN A 86 11.20 -2.99 12.31
C ASN A 86 12.13 -2.07 11.49
N SER A 87 11.57 -1.00 10.93
CA SER A 87 12.25 -0.03 10.06
C SER A 87 11.45 1.28 10.07
N LYS A 88 12.11 2.36 9.65
CA LYS A 88 11.42 3.60 9.28
C LYS A 88 10.93 3.48 7.83
N TYR A 89 9.80 4.11 7.56
CA TYR A 89 9.11 4.08 6.27
C TYR A 89 8.78 5.50 5.85
N ASN A 90 8.89 5.78 4.56
CA ASN A 90 8.55 7.07 3.99
C ASN A 90 7.47 6.98 2.91
N THR A 91 6.94 5.78 2.68
CA THR A 91 5.96 5.47 1.65
C THR A 91 4.85 4.67 2.27
N ILE A 92 3.61 5.06 1.96
CA ILE A 92 2.40 4.42 2.45
C ILE A 92 1.52 4.14 1.23
N ILE A 93 0.99 2.93 1.13
CA ILE A 93 0.01 2.56 0.11
C ILE A 93 -1.12 1.79 0.80
N LEU A 94 -2.35 2.25 0.60
CA LEU A 94 -3.59 1.59 1.01
C LEU A 94 -4.39 1.23 -0.23
N ILE A 95 -4.92 0.00 -0.28
CA ILE A 95 -5.95 -0.38 -1.26
C ILE A 95 -7.23 -0.70 -0.50
N PHE A 96 -8.24 0.13 -0.69
CA PHE A 96 -9.56 -0.03 -0.09
C PHE A 96 -10.41 -1.02 -0.89
N ASN A 97 -11.41 -1.62 -0.23
CA ASN A 97 -12.21 -2.74 -0.73
C ASN A 97 -11.38 -3.93 -1.24
N TYR A 98 -10.19 -4.15 -0.67
CA TYR A 98 -9.28 -5.20 -1.10
C TYR A 98 -8.61 -5.90 0.07
N ASN A 99 -8.75 -7.23 0.10
CA ASN A 99 -8.14 -8.10 1.09
C ASN A 99 -7.02 -8.91 0.45
N TYR A 100 -5.79 -8.43 0.62
CA TYR A 100 -4.62 -9.02 0.00
C TYR A 100 -4.27 -10.41 0.55
N ASP A 101 -4.60 -10.70 1.82
CA ASP A 101 -4.19 -11.93 2.50
C ASP A 101 -5.22 -13.07 2.43
N THR A 102 -6.32 -12.89 1.70
CA THR A 102 -7.47 -13.83 1.68
C THR A 102 -7.07 -15.29 1.38
N ASP A 103 -6.00 -15.52 0.60
CA ASP A 103 -5.58 -16.85 0.17
C ASP A 103 -4.20 -17.30 0.72
N GLY A 104 -3.58 -16.53 1.63
CA GLY A 104 -2.29 -16.87 2.25
C GLY A 104 -1.11 -16.99 1.28
N ARG A 105 -1.21 -16.36 0.10
CA ARG A 105 -0.14 -16.29 -0.93
C ARG A 105 0.49 -14.91 -1.03
N ALA A 106 0.25 -14.06 -0.03
CA ALA A 106 0.78 -12.72 0.04
C ALA A 106 2.31 -12.73 -0.04
N VAL A 107 2.85 -11.82 -0.85
CA VAL A 107 4.27 -11.49 -0.87
C VAL A 107 4.49 -10.49 0.26
N ASN A 108 5.20 -10.91 1.31
CA ASN A 108 5.37 -10.07 2.50
C ASN A 108 6.29 -8.87 2.28
N SER A 109 7.32 -9.01 1.46
CA SER A 109 8.31 -7.95 1.25
C SER A 109 8.93 -8.01 -0.14
N ILE A 110 9.21 -6.85 -0.68
CA ILE A 110 10.01 -6.63 -1.88
C ILE A 110 11.19 -5.75 -1.49
N ASN A 111 12.39 -6.18 -1.85
CA ASN A 111 13.62 -5.42 -1.63
C ASN A 111 14.43 -5.40 -2.92
N LYS A 112 14.45 -4.26 -3.58
CA LYS A 112 15.22 -3.99 -4.80
C LYS A 112 16.17 -2.83 -4.52
N ASN A 113 17.19 -2.69 -5.35
CA ASN A 113 18.19 -1.61 -5.18
C ASN A 113 17.57 -0.19 -5.15
N ALA A 114 16.40 -0.01 -5.79
CA ALA A 114 15.73 1.29 -5.89
C ALA A 114 14.67 1.55 -4.81
N TYR A 115 14.05 0.50 -4.25
CA TYR A 115 12.97 0.63 -3.27
C TYR A 115 12.81 -0.63 -2.43
N LYS A 116 12.21 -0.44 -1.25
CA LYS A 116 11.72 -1.51 -0.38
C LYS A 116 10.24 -1.29 -0.11
N LEU A 117 9.44 -2.34 -0.13
CA LEU A 117 8.02 -2.27 0.24
C LEU A 117 7.65 -3.54 1.02
N ASP A 118 7.02 -3.39 2.17
CA ASP A 118 6.57 -4.46 3.05
C ASP A 118 5.04 -4.43 3.14
N PHE A 119 4.39 -5.58 2.96
CA PHE A 119 2.98 -5.75 3.30
C PHE A 119 2.85 -5.85 4.82
N ILE A 120 2.02 -4.99 5.41
CA ILE A 120 1.85 -4.90 6.86
C ILE A 120 0.66 -5.73 7.33
N GLY A 121 -0.44 -5.70 6.58
CA GLY A 121 -1.64 -6.45 6.91
C GLY A 121 -2.89 -5.85 6.29
N THR A 122 -4.02 -6.46 6.64
CA THR A 122 -5.35 -6.01 6.27
C THR A 122 -6.10 -5.58 7.52
N ALA A 123 -6.83 -4.47 7.41
CA ALA A 123 -7.74 -3.95 8.42
C ALA A 123 -9.13 -3.82 7.81
N GLU A 124 -10.13 -3.54 8.65
CA GLU A 124 -11.51 -3.34 8.23
C GLU A 124 -11.97 -1.92 8.55
N TYR A 125 -12.83 -1.36 7.72
CA TYR A 125 -13.45 -0.04 7.96
C TYR A 125 -14.94 -0.06 7.67
N ILE A 126 -15.65 0.91 8.23
CA ILE A 126 -17.06 1.17 7.96
C ILE A 126 -17.19 2.52 7.27
N ASP A 127 -17.70 2.47 6.04
CA ASP A 127 -18.24 3.58 5.24
C ASP A 127 -19.70 3.86 5.64
#